data_AF-A0A516G795-F1
#
_entry.id   AF-A0A516G795-F1
#
_cell.length_a   1.000
_cell.length_b   1.000
_cell.length_c   1.000
_cell.angle_alpha   90.00
_cell.angle_beta   90.00
_cell.angle_gamma   90.00
#
_symmetry.space_group_name_H-M   'P 1'
#
loop_
_entity.id
_entity.type
_entity.pdbx_description
1 polymer ?
#
loop_
_entity_poly.entity_id
_entity_poly.type
_entity_poly.pdbx_seq_one_letter_code
_entity_poly.pdbx_strand_id
1 'polypeptide(L)'
;MTERRVTLFDVNALVALALTTHQHHHAAHRFLRALAGRWATTPLTESGLFRLLLNPLVTGSQRSAPEVMAILQGMRADPRWTFLEDSTALAEPMVDITVLMGHRQVTDLHLVNVAARHDGVLATFDAAIPSWLAPKDRPRTVVIPA
;
A
#
# COMPACT_ATOMS: atom_id res chain seq x y z
N MET A 1 2.76 -11.71 -24.01
CA MET A 1 1.88 -11.68 -22.82
C MET A 1 2.38 -10.58 -21.90
N THR A 2 1.57 -9.59 -21.56
CA THR A 2 1.97 -8.58 -20.56
C THR A 2 1.91 -9.23 -19.18
N GLU A 3 3.05 -9.36 -18.51
CA GLU A 3 3.09 -9.93 -17.16
C GLU A 3 2.28 -9.07 -16.18
N ARG A 4 1.44 -9.72 -15.38
CA ARG A 4 0.52 -9.06 -14.43
C ARG A 4 1.30 -8.61 -13.19
N ARG A 5 1.95 -7.45 -13.29
CA ARG A 5 2.67 -6.78 -12.19
C ARG A 5 1.94 -6.93 -10.85
N VAL A 6 2.68 -7.27 -9.80
CA VAL A 6 2.13 -7.31 -8.44
C VAL A 6 1.73 -5.91 -8.00
N THR A 7 0.58 -5.78 -7.35
CA THR A 7 0.07 -4.51 -6.83
C THR A 7 0.25 -4.45 -5.32
N LEU A 8 1.28 -3.75 -4.84
CA LEU A 8 1.46 -3.46 -3.41
C LEU A 8 0.40 -2.46 -2.95
N PHE A 9 -0.36 -2.79 -1.91
CA PHE A 9 -1.38 -1.89 -1.38
C PHE A 9 -0.77 -0.99 -0.31
N ASP A 10 -0.91 0.33 -0.49
CA ASP A 10 -0.56 1.33 0.51
C ASP A 10 -1.38 1.13 1.80
N VAL A 11 -0.85 1.61 2.92
CA VAL A 11 -1.50 1.65 4.23
C VAL A 11 -2.89 2.28 4.15
N ASN A 12 -3.06 3.37 3.38
CA ASN A 12 -4.38 4.00 3.22
C ASN A 12 -5.40 3.09 2.50
N ALA A 13 -4.94 2.25 1.57
CA ALA A 13 -5.79 1.29 0.87
C ALA A 13 -6.14 0.09 1.75
N LEU A 14 -5.18 -0.41 2.55
CA LEU A 14 -5.44 -1.47 3.53
C LEU A 14 -6.42 -1.01 4.63
N VAL A 15 -6.26 0.22 5.13
CA VAL A 15 -7.21 0.81 6.10
C VAL A 15 -8.60 0.97 5.48
N ALA A 16 -8.71 1.40 4.21
CA ALA A 16 -9.98 1.46 3.50
C ALA A 16 -10.64 0.08 3.35
N LEU A 17 -9.87 -0.98 3.07
CA LEU A 17 -10.40 -2.35 3.03
C LEU A 17 -10.91 -2.82 4.41
N ALA A 18 -10.20 -2.49 5.50
CA ALA A 18 -10.52 -2.91 6.87
C ALA A 18 -11.66 -2.12 7.54
N LEU A 19 -11.78 -0.82 7.26
CA LEU A 19 -12.71 0.08 7.94
C LEU A 19 -13.94 0.37 7.07
N THR A 20 -15.10 -0.17 7.46
CA THR A 20 -16.39 0.12 6.84
C THR A 20 -16.80 1.60 6.95
N THR A 21 -16.29 2.31 7.97
CA THR A 21 -16.49 3.75 8.18
C THR A 21 -15.57 4.64 7.34
N HIS A 22 -14.59 4.08 6.62
CA HIS A 22 -13.65 4.85 5.82
C HIS A 22 -14.30 5.32 4.52
N GLN A 23 -14.13 6.60 4.16
CA GLN A 23 -14.77 7.19 2.97
C GLN A 23 -14.48 6.43 1.66
N HIS A 24 -13.31 5.79 1.56
CA HIS A 24 -12.90 5.01 0.39
C HIS A 24 -13.17 3.49 0.52
N HIS A 25 -13.97 3.04 1.48
CA HIS A 25 -14.22 1.61 1.73
C HIS A 25 -14.75 0.89 0.47
N HIS A 26 -15.85 1.39 -0.10
CA HIS A 26 -16.42 0.84 -1.33
C HIS A 26 -15.46 0.95 -2.53
N ALA A 27 -14.64 2.01 -2.59
CA ALA A 27 -13.65 2.22 -3.63
C ALA A 27 -12.55 1.15 -3.60
N ALA A 28 -12.01 0.87 -2.41
CA ALA A 28 -10.96 -0.11 -2.20
C ALA A 28 -11.44 -1.53 -2.53
N HIS A 29 -12.66 -1.90 -2.08
CA HIS A 29 -13.28 -3.19 -2.40
C HIS A 29 -13.61 -3.34 -3.89
N ARG A 30 -14.07 -2.26 -4.55
CA ARG A 30 -14.28 -2.22 -6.01
C ARG A 30 -12.97 -2.42 -6.78
N PHE A 31 -11.92 -1.71 -6.40
CA PHE A 31 -10.59 -1.82 -7.00
C PHE A 31 -10.00 -3.22 -6.81
N LEU A 32 -10.01 -3.76 -5.59
CA LEU A 32 -9.51 -5.11 -5.29
C LEU A 32 -10.31 -6.20 -6.03
N ARG A 33 -11.62 -6.03 -6.24
CA ARG A 33 -12.45 -6.94 -7.05
C ARG A 33 -12.10 -6.86 -8.54
N ALA A 34 -11.88 -5.66 -9.06
CA ALA A 34 -11.48 -5.45 -10.46
C ALA A 34 -10.02 -5.84 -10.74
N LEU A 35 -9.19 -5.98 -9.70
CA LEU A 35 -7.78 -6.30 -9.87
C LEU A 35 -7.59 -7.69 -10.49
N ALA A 36 -7.01 -7.68 -11.69
CA ALA A 36 -6.75 -8.86 -12.48
C ALA A 36 -5.51 -9.66 -12.04
N GLY A 37 -4.54 -8.99 -11.39
CA GLY A 37 -3.26 -9.57 -10.95
C GLY A 37 -3.25 -10.01 -9.49
N ARG A 38 -2.04 -10.34 -9.01
CA ARG A 38 -1.77 -10.51 -7.58
C ARG A 38 -1.68 -9.15 -6.90
N TRP A 39 -2.10 -9.09 -5.65
CA TRP A 39 -1.87 -7.93 -4.78
C TRP A 39 -1.01 -8.31 -3.60
N ALA A 40 -0.46 -7.32 -2.92
CA ALA A 40 0.55 -7.53 -1.90
C ALA A 40 0.42 -6.64 -0.69
N THR A 41 0.99 -7.16 0.40
CA THR A 41 1.44 -6.42 1.57
C THR A 41 2.95 -6.63 1.76
N THR A 42 3.59 -5.76 2.55
CA THR A 42 5.01 -5.80 2.93
C THR A 42 5.13 -5.43 4.43
N PRO A 43 6.25 -5.68 5.15
CA PRO A 43 6.33 -5.40 6.59
C PRO A 43 5.89 -3.99 6.98
N LEU A 44 6.25 -2.99 6.17
CA LEU A 44 5.90 -1.58 6.40
C LEU A 44 4.39 -1.32 6.28
N THR A 45 3.70 -1.90 5.29
CA THR A 45 2.26 -1.68 5.10
C THR A 45 1.42 -2.39 6.17
N GLU A 46 1.86 -3.58 6.61
CA GLU A 46 1.20 -4.30 7.70
C GLU A 46 1.43 -3.62 9.05
N SER A 47 2.64 -3.14 9.32
CA SER A 47 2.94 -2.33 10.51
C SER A 47 2.14 -1.02 10.52
N GLY A 48 1.99 -0.38 9.35
CA GLY A 48 1.13 0.78 9.16
C GLY A 48 -0.35 0.49 9.43
N LEU A 49 -0.86 -0.63 8.92
CA LEU A 49 -2.22 -1.10 9.20
C LEU A 49 -2.42 -1.33 10.70
N PHE A 50 -1.50 -2.04 11.37
CA PHE A 50 -1.56 -2.26 12.82
C PHE A 50 -1.60 -0.95 13.60
N ARG A 51 -0.69 -0.02 13.30
CA ARG A 51 -0.60 1.30 13.95
C ARG A 51 -1.89 2.11 13.81
N LEU A 52 -2.60 2.00 12.69
CA LEU A 52 -3.84 2.75 12.44
C LEU A 52 -5.08 2.05 12.99
N LEU A 53 -5.19 0.72 12.88
CA LEU A 53 -6.32 -0.03 13.42
C LEU A 53 -6.29 -0.17 14.95
N LEU A 54 -5.14 0.06 15.59
CA LEU A 54 -5.00 0.19 17.05
C LEU A 54 -5.18 1.63 17.55
N ASN A 55 -5.41 2.62 16.68
CA ASN A 55 -5.60 4.02 17.07
C ASN A 55 -7.10 4.39 17.14
N PRO A 56 -7.67 4.63 18.34
CA PRO A 56 -9.10 4.97 18.50
C PRO A 56 -9.51 6.24 17.75
N LEU A 57 -8.59 7.19 17.54
CA LEU A 57 -8.85 8.41 16.78
C LEU A 57 -9.07 8.16 15.27
N VAL A 58 -8.64 6.98 14.78
CA VAL A 58 -8.80 6.55 13.39
C VAL A 58 -9.99 5.59 13.25
N THR A 59 -10.18 4.70 14.22
CA THR A 59 -11.20 3.64 14.17
C THR A 59 -12.55 4.03 14.78
N GLY A 60 -12.59 5.08 15.62
CA GLY A 60 -13.75 5.46 16.42
C GLY A 60 -13.99 4.59 17.67
N SER A 61 -13.21 3.52 17.86
CA SER A 61 -13.31 2.62 19.02
C SER A 61 -11.96 1.97 19.34
N GLN A 62 -11.74 1.59 20.60
CA GLN A 62 -10.62 0.75 20.98
C GLN A 62 -10.66 -0.59 20.22
N ARG A 63 -9.47 -1.13 19.91
CA ARG A 63 -9.28 -2.49 19.36
C ARG A 63 -8.03 -3.11 19.97
N SER A 64 -8.05 -4.44 20.05
CA SER A 64 -6.96 -5.26 20.54
C SER A 64 -6.07 -5.78 19.39
N ALA A 65 -4.82 -6.11 19.70
CA ALA A 65 -3.90 -6.69 18.72
C ALA A 65 -4.41 -8.02 18.10
N PRO A 66 -5.09 -8.93 18.83
CA PRO A 66 -5.72 -10.12 18.24
C PRO A 66 -6.80 -9.81 17.20
N GLU A 67 -7.65 -8.79 17.41
CA GLU A 67 -8.66 -8.39 16.42
C GLU A 67 -8.01 -7.85 15.13
N VAL A 68 -6.96 -7.03 15.28
CA VAL A 68 -6.20 -6.50 14.14
C VAL A 68 -5.43 -7.59 13.40
N MET A 69 -4.90 -8.58 14.13
CA MET A 69 -4.31 -9.79 13.53
C MET A 69 -5.35 -10.59 12.75
N ALA A 70 -6.56 -10.79 13.27
CA ALA A 70 -7.63 -11.49 12.57
C ALA A 70 -8.04 -10.78 11.27
N ILE A 71 -8.09 -9.44 11.27
CA ILE A 71 -8.30 -8.63 10.05
C ILE A 71 -7.19 -8.88 9.03
N LEU A 72 -5.91 -8.85 9.44
CA LEU A 72 -4.79 -9.10 8.55
C LEU A 72 -4.81 -10.54 8.00
N GLN A 73 -5.10 -11.55 8.81
CA GLN A 73 -5.21 -12.93 8.32
C GLN A 73 -6.39 -13.12 7.36
N GLY A 74 -7.52 -12.45 7.61
CA GLY A 74 -8.66 -12.42 6.67
C GLY A 74 -8.32 -11.76 5.34
N MET A 75 -7.50 -10.71 5.35
CA MET A 75 -6.92 -10.11 4.14
C MET A 75 -5.99 -11.07 3.40
N ARG A 76 -5.08 -11.72 4.11
CA ARG A 76 -4.11 -12.69 3.56
C ARG A 76 -4.76 -13.97 3.00
N ALA A 77 -6.03 -14.24 3.34
CA ALA A 77 -6.78 -15.39 2.83
C ALA A 77 -7.29 -15.25 1.38
N ASP A 78 -7.16 -14.07 0.74
CA ASP A 78 -7.40 -13.94 -0.71
C ASP A 78 -6.35 -14.76 -1.48
N PRO A 79 -6.73 -15.73 -2.35
CA PRO A 79 -5.76 -16.54 -3.09
C PRO A 79 -4.87 -15.74 -4.06
N ARG A 80 -5.20 -14.47 -4.32
CA ARG A 80 -4.38 -13.55 -5.13
C ARG A 80 -3.35 -12.78 -4.31
N TRP A 81 -3.40 -12.84 -2.98
CA TRP A 81 -2.46 -12.15 -2.10
C TRP A 81 -1.03 -12.73 -2.23
N THR A 82 -0.05 -11.91 -1.88
CA THR A 82 1.34 -12.31 -1.66
C THR A 82 1.99 -11.39 -0.63
N PHE A 83 2.94 -11.93 0.13
CA PHE A 83 3.85 -11.07 0.87
C PHE A 83 5.00 -10.64 -0.05
N LEU A 84 5.41 -9.37 0.04
CA LEU A 84 6.63 -8.87 -0.56
C LEU A 84 7.64 -8.59 0.56
N GLU A 85 8.75 -9.31 0.53
CA GLU A 85 9.89 -9.05 1.42
C GLU A 85 10.50 -7.69 1.08
N ASP A 86 10.78 -6.90 2.12
CA ASP A 86 11.50 -5.64 1.97
C ASP A 86 13.00 -5.88 2.20
N SER A 87 13.70 -6.15 1.11
CA SER A 87 15.17 -6.24 1.08
C SER A 87 15.81 -4.93 0.60
N THR A 88 15.11 -3.81 0.66
CA THR A 88 15.52 -2.57 -0.02
C THR A 88 16.20 -1.58 0.92
N ALA A 89 17.13 -0.79 0.37
CA ALA A 89 17.80 0.29 1.09
C ALA A 89 17.72 1.58 0.27
N LEU A 90 17.43 2.71 0.92
CA LEU A 90 17.44 4.02 0.24
C LEU A 90 18.85 4.48 -0.16
N ALA A 91 19.90 3.79 0.30
CA ALA A 91 21.28 3.96 -0.19
C ALA A 91 21.52 3.31 -1.55
N GLU A 92 20.69 2.31 -1.93
CA GLU A 92 20.75 1.59 -3.21
C GLU A 92 19.35 1.53 -3.85
N PRO A 93 18.75 2.69 -4.21
CA PRO A 93 17.35 2.76 -4.60
C PRO A 93 17.11 2.31 -6.05
N MET A 94 15.96 1.68 -6.26
CA MET A 94 15.41 1.31 -7.58
C MET A 94 14.60 2.46 -8.24
N VAL A 95 14.44 3.57 -7.51
CA VAL A 95 13.69 4.77 -7.87
C VAL A 95 14.57 6.01 -7.66
N ASP A 96 14.22 7.14 -8.29
CA ASP A 96 14.95 8.38 -8.10
C ASP A 96 14.71 8.99 -6.70
N ILE A 97 15.75 9.04 -5.85
CA ILE A 97 15.66 9.66 -4.51
C ILE A 97 15.84 11.18 -4.52
N THR A 98 16.28 11.78 -5.64
CA THR A 98 16.52 13.23 -5.73
C THR A 98 15.23 14.07 -5.66
N VAL A 99 14.07 13.41 -5.77
CA VAL A 99 12.74 14.03 -5.68
C VAL A 99 12.23 14.23 -4.25
N LEU A 100 12.96 13.75 -3.23
CA LEU A 100 12.59 13.95 -1.83
C LEU A 100 12.78 15.42 -1.43
N MET A 101 11.66 16.15 -1.37
CA MET A 101 11.58 17.55 -0.92
C MET A 101 11.31 17.68 0.58
N GLY A 102 10.87 16.61 1.26
CA GLY A 102 10.65 16.64 2.70
C GLY A 102 10.33 15.29 3.33
N HIS A 103 10.46 15.24 4.67
CA HIS A 103 10.35 14.03 5.48
C HIS A 103 9.04 13.24 5.31
N ARG A 104 7.96 13.87 4.83
CA ARG A 104 6.66 13.22 4.61
C ARG A 104 6.69 12.20 3.47
N GLN A 105 7.48 12.46 2.43
CA GLN A 105 7.56 11.64 1.21
C GLN A 105 8.45 10.38 1.37
N VAL A 106 9.22 10.28 2.46
CA VAL A 106 10.23 9.23 2.62
C VAL A 106 9.59 7.84 2.65
N THR A 107 8.53 7.67 3.45
CA THR A 107 7.78 6.41 3.55
C THR A 107 7.12 6.06 2.22
N ASP A 108 6.53 7.04 1.54
CA ASP A 108 5.83 6.86 0.27
C ASP A 108 6.81 6.41 -0.82
N LEU A 109 7.94 7.11 -0.96
CA LEU A 109 8.99 6.75 -1.92
C LEU A 109 9.57 5.36 -1.60
N HIS A 110 9.73 5.02 -0.31
CA HIS A 110 10.17 3.69 0.09
C HIS A 110 9.18 2.59 -0.32
N LEU A 111 7.86 2.82 -0.21
CA LEU A 111 6.86 1.89 -0.73
C LEU A 111 6.90 1.76 -2.27
N VAL A 112 7.16 2.86 -2.99
CA VAL A 112 7.41 2.80 -4.45
C VAL A 112 8.72 2.06 -4.76
N ASN A 113 9.75 2.18 -3.92
CA ASN A 113 11.03 1.47 -4.03
C ASN A 113 10.87 -0.04 -3.81
N VAL A 114 10.08 -0.46 -2.82
CA VAL A 114 9.71 -1.87 -2.59
C VAL A 114 8.91 -2.41 -3.78
N ALA A 115 7.89 -1.67 -4.24
CA ALA A 115 7.16 -2.07 -5.44
C ALA A 115 8.08 -2.18 -6.67
N ALA A 116 9.03 -1.25 -6.83
CA ALA A 116 10.01 -1.26 -7.91
C ALA A 116 10.91 -2.49 -7.90
N ARG A 117 11.36 -2.94 -6.72
CA ARG A 117 12.22 -4.12 -6.53
C ARG A 117 11.56 -5.43 -6.96
N HIS A 118 10.23 -5.50 -6.92
CA HIS A 118 9.43 -6.68 -7.27
C HIS A 118 8.69 -6.54 -8.61
N ASP A 119 9.16 -5.65 -9.50
CA ASP A 119 8.54 -5.30 -10.79
C ASP A 119 7.04 -4.94 -10.71
N GLY A 120 6.64 -4.45 -9.53
CA GLY A 120 5.26 -4.15 -9.15
C GLY A 120 4.89 -2.69 -9.32
N VAL A 121 3.72 -2.36 -8.75
CA VAL A 121 3.21 -1.00 -8.61
C VAL A 121 2.62 -0.78 -7.21
N LEU A 122 2.71 0.44 -6.67
CA LEU A 122 2.04 0.85 -5.45
C LEU A 122 0.62 1.37 -5.77
N ALA A 123 -0.41 0.73 -5.22
CA ALA A 123 -1.79 1.22 -5.27
C ALA A 123 -2.12 2.03 -4.00
N THR A 124 -2.54 3.28 -4.20
CA THR A 124 -2.74 4.27 -3.13
C THR A 124 -3.95 5.16 -3.39
N PHE A 125 -4.57 5.70 -2.35
CA PHE A 125 -5.52 6.81 -2.46
C PHE A 125 -4.84 8.20 -2.49
N ASP A 126 -3.53 8.28 -2.26
CA ASP A 126 -2.80 9.55 -2.32
C ASP A 126 -2.44 9.92 -3.77
N ALA A 127 -3.28 10.78 -4.36
CA ALA A 127 -3.08 11.35 -5.69
C ALA A 127 -1.88 12.32 -5.78
N ALA A 128 -1.27 12.72 -4.65
CA ALA A 128 -0.06 13.56 -4.67
C ALA A 128 1.20 12.76 -5.02
N ILE A 129 1.30 11.47 -4.71
CA ILE A 129 2.51 10.66 -4.92
C ILE A 129 3.03 10.75 -6.37
N PRO A 130 2.22 10.53 -7.43
CA PRO A 130 2.70 10.62 -8.82
C PRO A 130 3.17 12.02 -9.23
N SER A 131 2.75 13.09 -8.52
CA SER A 131 3.05 14.47 -8.90
C SER A 131 4.52 14.84 -8.65
N TRP A 132 5.11 14.31 -7.57
CA TRP A 132 6.50 14.56 -7.19
C TRP A 132 7.47 13.44 -7.58
N LEU A 133 6.98 12.23 -7.93
CA LEU A 133 7.85 11.19 -8.48
C LEU A 133 8.53 11.62 -9.79
N ALA A 134 9.77 11.14 -9.97
CA ALA A 134 10.52 11.31 -11.21
C ALA A 134 9.75 10.69 -12.38
N PRO A 135 9.80 11.27 -13.60
CA PRO A 135 8.99 10.81 -14.73
C PRO A 135 9.11 9.31 -15.05
N LYS A 136 10.30 8.72 -14.85
CA LYS A 136 10.58 7.29 -15.05
C LYS A 136 9.87 6.37 -14.05
N ASP A 137 9.59 6.87 -12.84
CA ASP A 137 9.06 6.08 -11.72
C ASP A 137 7.55 6.26 -11.51
N ARG A 138 6.93 7.28 -12.13
CA ARG A 138 5.45 7.46 -12.09
C ARG A 138 4.66 6.20 -12.51
N PRO A 139 5.07 5.42 -13.53
CA PRO A 139 4.40 4.15 -13.90
C PRO A 139 4.53 3.02 -12.86
N ARG A 140 5.22 3.26 -11.73
CA ARG A 140 5.28 2.36 -10.57
C ARG A 140 4.20 2.67 -9.53
N THR A 141 3.26 3.57 -9.82
CA THR A 141 2.15 3.93 -8.94
C THR A 141 0.81 3.86 -9.67
N VAL A 142 -0.25 3.55 -8.93
CA VAL A 142 -1.64 3.51 -9.38
C VAL A 142 -2.48 4.25 -8.34
N VAL A 143 -3.08 5.37 -8.73
CA VAL A 143 -4.05 6.07 -7.89
C VAL A 143 -5.37 5.31 -7.97
N ILE A 144 -5.88 4.86 -6.82
CA ILE A 144 -7.15 4.13 -6.74
C ILE A 144 -8.30 5.14 -6.93
N PRO A 145 -9.20 4.95 -7.91
CA PRO A 145 -10.36 5.84 -8.07
C PRO A 145 -11.33 5.70 -6.90
N ALA A 146 -11.58 6.81 -6.20
CA ALA A 146 -12.62 6.95 -5.16
C ALA A 146 -14.02 6.60 -5.71
#